data_AF-A0A5J4S7W5-F1
#
_entry.id   AF-A0A5J4S7W5-F1
#
_cell.length_a   1.000
_cell.length_b   1.000
_cell.length_c   1.000
_cell.angle_alpha   90.00
_cell.angle_beta   90.00
_cell.angle_gamma   90.00
#
_symmetry.space_group_name_H-M   'P 1'
#
loop_
_entity.id
_entity.type
_entity.pdbx_description
1 polymer ?
#
loop_
_entity_poly.entity_id
_entity_poly.type
_entity_poly.pdbx_seq_one_letter_code
_entity_poly.pdbx_strand_id
1 'polypeptide(L)'
;MSKKQNSNYGIVYLLTNPAMSGLVKIGMTTRDNVDERMRELFNTSVPVAFEYACKVEIGDCSKIEKALHIAFQPYRIHPQREFFRINPEQARAS
;
A
#
# COMPACT_ATOMS: atom_id res chain seq x y z
N MET A 1 -29.51 -16.65 -11.33
CA MET A 1 -28.03 -16.62 -11.16
C MET A 1 -27.66 -15.32 -10.47
N SER A 2 -27.43 -15.38 -9.17
CA SER A 2 -27.19 -14.20 -8.32
C SER A 2 -25.85 -13.56 -8.67
N LYS A 3 -25.87 -12.34 -9.21
CA LYS A 3 -24.70 -11.46 -9.22
C LYS A 3 -24.36 -11.18 -7.74
N LYS A 4 -23.33 -11.82 -7.20
CA LYS A 4 -22.72 -11.42 -5.92
C LYS A 4 -22.27 -9.97 -6.09
N GLN A 5 -23.00 -9.05 -5.46
CA GLN A 5 -22.57 -7.68 -5.23
C GLN A 5 -21.38 -7.75 -4.28
N ASN A 6 -20.19 -7.98 -4.81
CA ASN A 6 -18.96 -7.93 -4.05
C ASN A 6 -18.49 -6.47 -4.05
N SER A 7 -19.23 -5.61 -3.36
CA SER A 7 -18.77 -4.27 -3.00
C SER A 7 -17.68 -4.43 -1.93
N ASN A 8 -16.53 -4.97 -2.33
CA ASN A 8 -15.41 -5.20 -1.43
C ASN A 8 -14.64 -3.89 -1.29
N TYR A 9 -15.31 -2.90 -0.68
CA TYR A 9 -14.74 -1.58 -0.41
C TYR A 9 -13.41 -1.75 0.36
N GLY A 10 -12.37 -1.12 -0.16
CA GLY A 10 -11.09 -1.08 0.51
C GLY A 10 -10.22 0.03 -0.03
N ILE A 11 -9.23 0.36 0.77
CA ILE A 11 -8.30 1.46 0.55
C ILE A 11 -6.93 0.85 0.30
N VAL A 12 -6.40 1.09 -0.90
CA VAL A 12 -4.99 0.82 -1.20
C VAL A 12 -4.20 2.06 -0.81
N TYR A 13 -3.11 1.87 -0.07
CA TYR A 13 -2.26 2.94 0.42
C TYR A 13 -0.80 2.73 0.03
N LEU A 14 -0.12 3.84 -0.24
CA LEU A 14 1.30 3.92 -0.52
C LEU A 14 1.94 4.70 0.62
N LEU A 15 2.88 4.07 1.32
CA LEU A 15 3.51 4.63 2.51
C LEU A 15 4.98 4.91 2.27
N THR A 16 5.41 6.11 2.62
CA THR A 16 6.82 6.49 2.65
C THR A 16 7.28 6.72 4.07
N ASN A 17 8.58 6.64 4.30
CA ASN A 17 9.16 6.97 5.59
C ASN A 17 10.36 7.90 5.32
N PRO A 18 10.41 9.11 5.92
CA PRO A 18 11.50 10.06 5.71
C PRO A 18 12.90 9.49 5.97
N ALA A 19 13.02 8.63 7.00
CA ALA A 19 14.28 7.96 7.33
C ALA A 19 14.64 6.82 6.36
N MET A 20 13.70 6.40 5.48
CA MET A 20 13.89 5.42 4.43
C MET A 20 13.60 6.03 3.06
N SER A 21 14.40 7.04 2.68
CA SER A 21 14.27 7.73 1.40
C SER A 21 14.36 6.79 0.20
N GLY A 22 13.41 6.91 -0.73
CA GLY A 22 13.32 6.09 -1.94
C GLY A 22 12.71 4.70 -1.74
N LEU A 23 12.14 4.42 -0.57
CA LEU A 23 11.37 3.20 -0.30
C LEU A 23 9.90 3.53 -0.09
N VAL A 24 9.04 2.80 -0.81
CA VAL A 24 7.59 2.85 -0.67
C VAL A 24 7.09 1.49 -0.22
N LYS A 25 6.27 1.47 0.83
CA LYS A 25 5.48 0.29 1.21
C LYS A 25 4.12 0.37 0.54
N ILE A 26 3.75 -0.70 -0.16
CA ILE A 26 2.43 -0.85 -0.78
C ILE A 26 1.62 -1.78 0.12
N GLY A 27 0.41 -1.36 0.47
CA GLY A 27 -0.50 -2.19 1.26
C GLY A 27 -1.96 -1.82 0.99
N MET A 28 -2.86 -2.62 1.53
CA MET A 28 -4.29 -2.33 1.49
C MET A 28 -4.94 -2.57 2.84
N THR A 29 -6.14 -2.02 3.01
CA THR A 29 -7.03 -2.32 4.12
C THR A 29 -8.47 -2.33 3.62
N THR A 30 -9.29 -3.23 4.16
CA THR A 30 -10.75 -3.22 3.96
C THR A 30 -11.47 -2.48 5.09
N ARG A 31 -10.73 -1.93 6.06
CA ARG A 31 -11.26 -1.05 7.10
C ARG A 31 -11.39 0.37 6.54
N ASP A 32 -12.45 1.06 6.94
CA ASP A 32 -12.65 2.50 6.67
C ASP A 32 -11.52 3.37 7.23
N ASN A 33 -10.91 2.94 8.34
CA ASN A 33 -9.92 3.70 9.06
C ASN A 33 -8.49 3.21 8.77
N VAL A 34 -7.81 3.86 7.83
CA VAL A 34 -6.41 3.57 7.49
C VAL A 34 -5.45 4.03 8.61
N ASP A 35 -5.77 5.09 9.34
CA ASP A 35 -4.93 5.63 10.42
C ASP A 35 -4.78 4.66 11.60
N GLU A 36 -5.79 3.82 11.86
CA GLU A 36 -5.66 2.73 12.83
C GLU A 36 -4.67 1.68 12.33
N ARG A 37 -4.78 1.27 11.06
CA ARG A 37 -3.87 0.29 10.44
C ARG A 37 -2.43 0.80 10.42
N MET A 38 -2.24 2.10 10.20
CA MET A 38 -0.95 2.77 10.23
C MET A 38 -0.31 2.72 11.62
N ARG A 39 -1.10 2.95 12.67
CA ARG A 39 -0.63 2.81 14.06
C ARG A 39 -0.23 1.39 14.39
N GLU A 40 -0.96 0.37 13.89
CA GLU A 40 -0.55 -1.03 14.04
C GLU A 40 0.76 -1.35 13.28
N LEU A 41 1.01 -0.67 12.16
CA LEU A 41 2.23 -0.84 11.36
C LEU A 41 3.43 -0.08 11.95
N PHE A 42 3.20 0.89 12.83
CA PHE A 42 4.25 1.61 13.54
C PHE A 42 4.76 0.78 14.72
N ASN A 43 5.86 0.06 14.49
CA ASN A 43 6.54 -0.74 15.51
C ASN A 43 8.01 -0.29 15.67
N THR A 44 8.75 -0.92 16.58
CA THR A 44 10.18 -0.63 16.85
C THR A 44 11.10 -0.83 15.65
N SER A 45 10.61 -1.42 14.55
CA SER A 45 11.38 -1.65 13.32
C SER A 45 11.31 -0.48 12.33
N VAL A 46 10.53 0.58 12.62
CA VAL A 46 10.45 1.79 11.79
C VAL A 46 10.79 3.03 12.62
N PRO A 47 11.84 3.79 12.28
CA PRO A 47 12.37 4.87 13.12
C PRO A 47 11.49 6.12 13.18
N VAL A 48 10.60 6.32 12.20
CA VAL A 48 9.61 7.41 12.15
C VAL A 48 8.30 6.89 11.59
N ALA A 49 7.21 7.60 11.85
CA ALA A 49 5.89 7.24 11.32
C ALA A 49 5.89 7.24 9.79
N PHE A 50 5.04 6.40 9.21
CA PHE A 50 4.80 6.39 7.77
C PHE A 50 3.95 7.60 7.37
N GLU A 51 4.23 8.16 6.19
CA GLU A 51 3.46 9.22 5.56
C GLU A 51 2.67 8.70 4.36
N TYR A 52 1.51 9.30 4.08
CA TYR A 52 0.72 8.96 2.91
C TYR A 52 1.36 9.55 1.65
N ALA A 53 1.80 8.68 0.75
CA ALA A 53 2.09 9.06 -0.62
C ALA A 53 0.81 9.10 -1.48
N CYS A 54 -0.13 8.17 -1.26
CA CYS A 54 -1.40 8.09 -2.00
C CYS A 54 -2.41 7.16 -1.30
N LYS A 55 -3.71 7.42 -1.49
CA LYS A 55 -4.82 6.54 -1.11
C LYS A 55 -5.81 6.41 -2.25
N VAL A 56 -6.30 5.20 -2.51
CA VAL A 56 -7.30 4.95 -3.56
C VAL A 56 -8.42 4.06 -3.01
N GLU A 57 -9.64 4.59 -3.02
CA GLU A 57 -10.86 3.90 -2.61
C GLU A 57 -11.41 3.11 -3.80
N ILE A 58 -11.30 1.78 -3.76
CA ILE A 58 -11.70 0.90 -4.86
C ILE A 58 -12.44 -0.33 -4.31
N GLY A 59 -13.48 -0.77 -5.01
CA GLY A 59 -14.26 -1.96 -4.65
C GLY A 59 -13.55 -3.31 -4.87
N ASP A 60 -12.34 -3.30 -5.45
CA ASP A 60 -11.51 -4.48 -5.75
C ASP A 60 -10.04 -4.23 -5.30
N CYS A 61 -9.85 -3.68 -4.10
CA CYS A 61 -8.54 -3.25 -3.58
C CYS A 61 -7.46 -4.34 -3.64
N SER A 62 -7.83 -5.61 -3.44
CA SER A 62 -6.92 -6.75 -3.53
C SER A 62 -6.39 -7.00 -4.95
N LYS A 63 -7.18 -6.73 -5.99
CA LYS A 63 -6.71 -6.85 -7.39
C LYS A 63 -5.70 -5.75 -7.71
N ILE A 64 -5.97 -4.52 -7.25
CA ILE A 64 -5.09 -3.38 -7.48
C ILE A 64 -3.78 -3.55 -6.70
N GLU A 65 -3.84 -3.91 -5.42
CA GLU A 65 -2.64 -4.16 -4.62
C GLU A 65 -1.76 -5.25 -5.25
N LYS A 66 -2.37 -6.37 -5.68
CA LYS A 66 -1.65 -7.42 -6.40
C LYS A 66 -1.07 -6.92 -7.72
N ALA A 67 -1.81 -6.12 -8.49
CA ALA A 67 -1.33 -5.53 -9.74
C ALA A 67 -0.13 -4.61 -9.50
N LEU A 68 -0.16 -3.77 -8.45
CA LEU A 68 0.96 -2.92 -8.05
C LEU A 68 2.17 -3.76 -7.61
N HIS A 69 1.96 -4.81 -6.82
CA HIS A 69 3.05 -5.72 -6.42
C HIS A 69 3.69 -6.43 -7.61
N ILE A 70 2.91 -6.78 -8.64
CA ILE A 70 3.41 -7.37 -9.88
C ILE A 70 4.14 -6.32 -10.73
N ALA A 71 3.55 -5.15 -10.92
CA ALA A 71 4.13 -4.06 -11.70
C ALA A 71 5.46 -3.58 -11.11
N PHE A 72 5.54 -3.51 -9.78
CA PHE A 72 6.75 -3.10 -9.07
C PHE A 72 7.61 -4.27 -8.57
N GLN A 73 7.31 -5.51 -8.97
CA GLN A 73 8.06 -6.70 -8.56
C GLN A 73 9.59 -6.58 -8.80
N PRO A 74 10.06 -6.00 -9.93
CA PRO A 74 11.49 -5.77 -10.17
C PRO A 74 12.15 -4.80 -9.18
N TYR A 75 11.36 -3.91 -8.57
CA TYR A 75 11.81 -2.92 -7.60
C TYR A 75 11.67 -3.39 -6.15
N ARG A 76 11.16 -4.61 -5.92
CA ARG A 76 10.95 -5.15 -4.58
C ARG A 76 12.29 -5.40 -3.89
N ILE A 77 12.49 -4.78 -2.72
CA ILE A 77 13.75 -4.89 -1.98
C ILE A 77 13.93 -6.29 -1.38
N HIS A 78 12.84 -6.89 -0.92
CA HIS A 78 12.89 -8.19 -0.26
C HIS A 78 11.64 -9.02 -0.59
N PRO A 79 11.77 -10.31 -0.95
CA PRO A 79 10.63 -11.13 -1.35
C PRO A 79 9.55 -11.24 -0.27
N GLN A 80 9.97 -11.32 1.00
CA GLN A 80 9.06 -11.44 2.14
C GLN A 80 8.56 -10.09 2.68
N ARG A 81 8.99 -8.96 2.12
CA ARG A 81 8.57 -7.63 2.57
C ARG A 81 7.87 -6.89 1.44
N GLU A 82 6.97 -6.01 1.79
CA GLU A 82 6.16 -5.25 0.83
C GLU A 82 6.76 -3.86 0.58
N PHE A 83 8.09 -3.79 0.52
CA PHE A 83 8.84 -2.55 0.26
C PHE A 83 9.44 -2.57 -1.13
N PHE A 84 9.28 -1.46 -1.83
CA PHE A 84 9.66 -1.28 -3.21
C PHE A 84 10.50 -0.02 -3.36
N ARG A 85 11.57 -0.10 -4.16
CA ARG A 85 12.45 1.03 -4.47
C ARG A 85 11.88 1.81 -5.65
N ILE A 86 10.84 2.57 -5.37
CA ILE A 86 10.12 3.37 -6.36
C ILE A 86 9.99 4.80 -5.83
N ASN A 87 9.99 5.78 -6.73
CA ASN A 87 9.69 7.14 -6.35
C ASN A 87 8.18 7.21 -6.03
N PRO A 88 7.73 7.78 -4.88
CA PRO A 88 6.30 7.93 -4.58
C PRO A 88 5.51 8.63 -5.70
N GLU A 89 6.13 9.51 -6.47
CA GLU A 89 5.50 10.10 -7.67
C GLU A 89 5.25 9.08 -8.78
N GLN A 90 6.15 8.11 -8.96
CA GLN A 90 6.02 7.02 -9.94
C GLN A 90 4.90 6.04 -9.56
N ALA A 91 4.59 5.94 -8.26
CA ALA A 91 3.48 5.14 -7.76
C ALA A 91 2.12 5.86 -7.87
N ARG A 92 2.13 7.20 -8.08
CA ARG A 92 0.92 8.04 -8.14
C ARG A 92 0.25 8.10 -9.52
N ALA A 93 0.91 7.64 -10.58
CA ALA A 93 0.37 7.74 -11.93
C ALA A 93 0.89 6.62 -12.83
N SER A 94 0.02 5.65 -13.12
CA SER A 94 -0.06 4.88 -14.38
C SER A 94 -1.38 4.13 -14.39
#